data_AF-A0A0H3CKW1-F1
#
_entry.id   AF-A0A0H3CKW1-F1
#
_cell.length_a   1.000
_cell.length_b   1.000
_cell.length_c   1.000
_cell.angle_alpha   90.00
_cell.angle_beta   90.00
_cell.angle_gamma   90.00
#
_symmetry.space_group_name_H-M   'P 1'
#
loop_
_entity.id
_entity.type
_entity.pdbx_description
1 polymer ?
#
loop_
_entity_poly.entity_id
_entity_poly.type
_entity_poly.pdbx_seq_one_letter_code
_entity_poly.pdbx_strand_id
1 'polypeptide(L)'
;MLDFAHRQQRSDRRRLLLLVLLLFVAAGFSLCAGDQWLSPARWFGPEGQLFVWQIRLPRTLAVILVGAALALSGTIMQALFENPLAEPGLLGVSNGAGVGLIAAVMLGGGALSPLGR
;
A
#
# COMPACT_ATOMS: atom_id res chain seq x y z
N MET A 1 19.05 25.02 22.72
CA MET A 1 18.31 24.83 21.45
C MET A 1 18.67 23.50 20.78
N LEU A 2 19.96 23.12 20.74
CA LEU A 2 20.43 21.83 20.20
C LEU A 2 19.91 20.60 20.99
N ASP A 3 19.71 20.72 22.31
CA ASP A 3 19.20 19.60 23.13
C ASP A 3 17.78 19.15 22.75
N PHE A 4 16.91 20.08 22.32
CA PHE A 4 15.56 19.76 21.86
C PHE A 4 15.59 18.98 20.54
N ALA A 5 16.51 19.34 19.63
CA ALA A 5 16.69 18.62 18.37
C ALA A 5 17.15 17.17 18.59
N HIS A 6 18.09 16.93 19.51
CA HIS A 6 18.52 15.57 19.85
C HIS A 6 17.41 14.72 20.48
N ARG A 7 16.58 15.31 21.37
CA ARG A 7 15.43 14.62 21.97
C ARG A 7 14.38 14.28 20.91
N GLN A 8 14.10 15.22 20.01
CA GLN A 8 13.16 15.02 18.90
C GLN A 8 13.63 13.90 17.97
N GLN A 9 14.90 13.91 17.56
CA GLN A 9 15.48 12.89 16.69
C GLN A 9 15.43 11.49 17.32
N ARG A 10 15.64 11.36 18.64
CA ARG A 10 15.52 10.08 19.36
C ARG A 10 14.08 9.56 19.37
N SER A 11 13.11 10.45 19.58
CA SER A 11 11.68 10.10 19.56
C SER A 11 11.23 9.68 18.16
N ASP A 12 11.62 10.43 17.13
CA ASP A 12 11.22 10.16 15.76
C ASP A 12 11.84 8.86 15.24
N ARG A 13 13.12 8.61 15.54
CA ARG A 13 13.75 7.33 15.22
C ARG A 13 13.03 6.16 15.91
N ARG A 14 12.60 6.32 17.17
CA ARG A 14 11.83 5.28 17.87
C ARG A 14 10.47 5.05 17.21
N ARG A 15 9.77 6.12 16.83
CA ARG A 15 8.47 6.02 16.13
C ARG A 15 8.62 5.34 14.77
N LEU A 16 9.62 5.71 13.98
CA LEU A 16 9.93 5.06 12.70
C LEU A 16 10.22 3.58 12.88
N LEU A 17 11.05 3.21 13.88
CA LEU A 17 11.33 1.81 14.19
C LEU A 17 10.06 1.03 14.57
N LEU A 18 9.18 1.63 15.37
CA LEU A 18 7.90 1.02 15.75
C LEU A 18 6.97 0.84 14.54
N LEU A 19 6.87 1.83 13.65
CA LEU A 19 6.07 1.74 12.44
C LEU A 19 6.60 0.69 11.47
N VAL A 20 7.92 0.61 11.29
CA VAL A 20 8.56 -0.42 10.48
C VAL A 20 8.31 -1.80 11.07
N LEU A 21 8.46 -1.96 12.39
CA LEU A 21 8.16 -3.22 13.07
C LEU A 21 6.70 -3.62 12.88
N LEU A 22 5.77 -2.68 13.07
CA LEU A 22 4.34 -2.90 12.88
C LEU A 22 4.02 -3.28 11.43
N LEU A 23 4.68 -2.66 10.45
CA LEU A 23 4.55 -3.01 9.03
C LEU A 23 4.99 -4.46 8.77
N PHE A 24 6.13 -4.89 9.31
CA PHE A 24 6.60 -6.27 9.15
C PHE A 24 5.66 -7.28 9.82
N VAL A 25 5.14 -6.96 11.01
CA VAL A 25 4.16 -7.81 11.70
C VAL A 25 2.86 -7.93 10.89
N ALA A 26 2.33 -6.81 10.39
CA ALA A 26 1.13 -6.79 9.56
C ALA A 26 1.34 -7.53 8.23
N ALA A 27 2.50 -7.39 7.60
CA ALA A 27 2.85 -8.13 6.38
C ALA A 27 2.94 -9.64 6.64
N GLY A 28 3.62 -10.06 7.72
CA GLY A 28 3.68 -11.46 8.13
C GLY A 28 2.29 -12.04 8.42
N PHE A 29 1.44 -11.29 9.12
CA PHE A 29 0.05 -11.65 9.35
C PHE A 29 -0.73 -11.77 8.04
N SER A 30 -0.61 -10.80 7.12
CA SER A 30 -1.25 -10.82 5.80
C SER A 30 -0.87 -12.05 4.96
N LEU A 31 0.38 -12.51 5.06
CA LEU A 31 0.83 -13.73 4.37
C LEU A 31 0.25 -15.01 4.99
N CYS A 32 0.05 -15.04 6.31
CA CYS A 32 -0.49 -16.21 7.02
C CYS A 32 -2.03 -16.27 6.95
N ALA A 33 -2.69 -15.11 6.99
CA ALA A 33 -4.13 -14.97 7.01
C ALA A 33 -4.75 -15.13 5.61
N GLY A 34 -5.89 -15.83 5.56
CA GLY A 34 -6.67 -16.08 4.36
C GLY A 34 -7.72 -17.15 4.62
N ASP A 35 -8.35 -17.65 3.56
CA ASP A 35 -9.41 -18.69 3.66
C ASP A 35 -8.95 -19.93 4.45
N GLN A 36 -7.69 -20.32 4.25
CA GLN A 36 -7.00 -21.27 5.11
C GLN A 36 -5.82 -20.58 5.80
N TRP A 37 -5.69 -20.83 7.11
CA TRP A 37 -4.55 -20.36 7.88
C TRP A 37 -3.30 -21.19 7.54
N LEU A 38 -2.32 -20.57 6.88
CA LEU A 38 -1.04 -21.23 6.57
C LEU A 38 0.03 -20.74 7.54
N SER A 39 0.49 -21.65 8.41
CA SER A 39 1.64 -21.40 9.26
C SER A 39 2.93 -21.19 8.43
N PRO A 40 3.91 -20.39 8.90
CA PRO A 40 5.19 -20.17 8.23
C PRO A 40 5.94 -21.44 7.81
N ALA A 41 5.78 -22.53 8.56
CA ALA A 41 6.39 -23.82 8.25
C ALA A 41 5.93 -24.43 6.90
N ARG A 42 4.74 -24.05 6.40
CA ARG A 42 4.15 -24.58 5.16
C ARG A 42 4.33 -23.67 3.95
N TRP A 43 5.02 -22.54 4.08
CA TRP A 43 5.20 -21.57 2.99
C TRP A 43 5.95 -22.13 1.78
N PHE A 44 6.85 -23.09 2.01
CA PHE A 44 7.61 -23.77 0.96
C PHE A 44 6.98 -25.11 0.53
N GLY A 45 5.81 -25.45 1.07
CA GLY A 45 5.03 -26.59 0.59
C GLY A 45 4.29 -26.26 -0.72
N PRO A 46 3.66 -27.28 -1.35
CA PRO A 46 2.94 -27.11 -2.61
C PRO A 46 1.84 -26.04 -2.55
N GLU A 47 1.11 -25.99 -1.43
CA GLU A 47 0.06 -24.99 -1.18
C GLU A 47 0.65 -23.59 -0.98
N GLY A 48 1.78 -23.48 -0.27
CA GLY A 48 2.45 -22.21 -0.01
C GLY A 48 3.01 -21.56 -1.28
N GLN A 49 3.51 -22.37 -2.22
CA GLN A 49 4.04 -21.87 -3.49
C GLN A 49 2.98 -21.20 -4.37
N LEU A 50 1.72 -21.66 -4.34
CA LEU A 50 0.61 -21.02 -5.04
C LEU A 50 -0.01 -19.89 -4.20
N PHE A 51 -0.50 -20.20 -3.00
CA PHE A 51 -1.27 -19.23 -2.22
C PHE A 51 -0.41 -18.10 -1.65
N VAL A 52 0.74 -18.42 -1.04
CA VAL A 52 1.57 -17.39 -0.42
C VAL A 52 2.32 -16.61 -1.49
N TRP A 53 3.03 -17.29 -2.38
CA TRP A 53 3.92 -16.64 -3.34
C TRP A 53 3.22 -16.03 -4.57
N GLN A 54 2.19 -16.65 -5.13
CA GLN A 54 1.53 -16.14 -6.35
C GLN A 54 0.30 -15.27 -6.07
N ILE A 55 -0.31 -15.38 -4.88
CA ILE A 55 -1.54 -14.64 -4.56
C ILE A 55 -1.32 -13.63 -3.44
N ARG A 56 -0.92 -14.09 -2.24
CA ARG A 56 -0.87 -13.23 -1.05
C ARG A 56 0.29 -12.24 -1.06
N LEU A 57 1.47 -12.67 -1.50
CA LEU A 57 2.67 -11.83 -1.58
C LEU A 57 2.51 -10.68 -2.56
N PRO A 58 2.14 -10.88 -3.84
CA PRO A 58 1.95 -9.76 -4.76
C PRO A 58 0.84 -8.81 -4.29
N ARG A 59 -0.25 -9.34 -3.72
CA ARG A 59 -1.31 -8.51 -3.12
C ARG A 59 -0.82 -7.69 -1.93
N THR A 60 -0.06 -8.30 -1.03
CA THR A 60 0.48 -7.61 0.17
C THR A 60 1.43 -6.49 -0.25
N LEU A 61 2.29 -6.74 -1.24
CA LEU A 61 3.17 -5.72 -1.81
C LEU A 61 2.38 -4.57 -2.45
N ALA A 62 1.35 -4.88 -3.24
CA ALA A 62 0.49 -3.87 -3.84
C ALA A 62 -0.18 -2.99 -2.78
N VAL A 63 -0.73 -3.59 -1.70
CA VAL A 63 -1.36 -2.85 -0.60
C VAL A 63 -0.36 -1.93 0.12
N ILE A 64 0.86 -2.42 0.40
CA ILE A 64 1.91 -1.61 1.03
C ILE A 64 2.28 -0.42 0.15
N LEU A 65 2.50 -0.66 -1.14
CA LEU A 65 2.88 0.39 -2.10
C LEU A 65 1.77 1.44 -2.28
N VAL A 66 0.53 0.99 -2.45
CA VAL A 66 -0.64 1.89 -2.57
C VAL A 66 -0.83 2.69 -1.29
N GLY A 67 -0.76 2.06 -0.12
CA GLY A 67 -0.86 2.75 1.16
C GLY A 67 0.23 3.81 1.36
N ALA A 68 1.48 3.49 1.00
CA ALA A 68 2.59 4.43 1.05
C ALA A 68 2.41 5.60 0.07
N ALA A 69 1.94 5.33 -1.15
CA ALA A 69 1.67 6.35 -2.15
C ALA A 69 0.54 7.30 -1.72
N LEU A 70 -0.53 6.76 -1.11
CA LEU A 70 -1.63 7.57 -0.57
C LEU A 70 -1.17 8.44 0.60
N ALA A 71 -0.39 7.87 1.54
CA ALA A 71 0.18 8.63 2.66
C ALA A 71 1.08 9.77 2.15
N LEU A 72 1.96 9.48 1.19
CA LEU A 72 2.85 10.47 0.59
C LEU A 72 2.04 11.56 -0.14
N SER A 73 1.08 11.18 -0.97
CA SER A 73 0.21 12.12 -1.70
C SER A 73 -0.55 13.04 -0.74
N GLY A 74 -1.08 12.50 0.36
CA GLY A 74 -1.70 13.28 1.43
C GLY A 74 -0.73 14.29 2.05
N THR A 75 0.47 13.87 2.45
CA THR A 75 1.47 14.78 3.04
C THR A 75 1.92 15.87 2.07
N ILE A 76 2.12 15.55 0.79
CA ILE A 76 2.47 16.52 -0.25
C ILE A 76 1.33 17.53 -0.41
N MET A 77 0.09 17.06 -0.43
CA MET A 77 -1.08 17.92 -0.60
C MET A 77 -1.28 18.85 0.60
N GLN A 78 -1.12 18.34 1.81
CA GLN A 78 -1.16 19.15 3.04
C GLN A 78 -0.08 20.23 3.04
N ALA A 79 1.13 19.93 2.55
CA ALA A 79 2.21 20.90 2.44
C ALA A 79 1.96 21.93 1.33
N LEU A 80 1.44 21.50 0.18
CA LEU A 80 1.18 22.38 -0.97
C LEU A 80 0.08 23.40 -0.69
N PHE A 81 -0.99 22.99 -0.01
CA PHE A 81 -2.12 23.86 0.33
C PHE A 81 -1.97 24.52 1.71
N GLU A 82 -0.89 24.21 2.43
CA GLU A 82 -0.67 24.62 3.82
C GLU A 82 -1.90 24.37 4.71
N ASN A 83 -2.65 23.30 4.39
CA ASN A 83 -3.92 22.97 5.00
C ASN A 83 -3.85 21.51 5.50
N PRO A 84 -3.84 21.28 6.82
CA PRO A 84 -3.73 19.93 7.38
C PRO A 84 -4.94 19.03 7.05
N LEU A 85 -6.04 19.59 6.55
CA LEU A 85 -7.25 18.85 6.14
C LEU A 85 -7.26 18.50 4.64
N ALA A 86 -6.26 18.93 3.87
CA ALA A 86 -6.20 18.63 2.45
C ALA A 86 -5.86 17.13 2.21
N GLU A 87 -6.68 16.45 1.41
CA GLU A 87 -6.42 15.08 0.96
C GLU A 87 -6.71 14.92 -0.54
N PRO A 88 -5.98 14.04 -1.24
CA PRO A 88 -6.10 13.87 -2.70
C PRO A 88 -7.50 13.45 -3.16
N GLY A 89 -8.25 12.75 -2.31
CA GLY A 89 -9.63 12.34 -2.61
C GLY A 89 -10.60 13.53 -2.74
N LEU A 90 -10.45 14.56 -1.91
CA LEU A 90 -11.34 15.74 -1.91
C LEU A 90 -11.16 16.61 -3.15
N LEU A 91 -9.96 16.63 -3.74
CA LEU A 91 -9.66 17.46 -4.91
C LEU A 91 -10.01 16.78 -6.26
N GLY A 92 -10.71 15.65 -6.22
CA GLY A 92 -11.23 15.00 -7.42
C GLY A 92 -10.24 14.10 -8.15
N VAL A 93 -9.03 13.85 -7.61
CA VAL A 93 -8.02 12.96 -8.23
C VAL A 93 -8.56 11.54 -8.37
N SER A 94 -9.23 11.01 -7.34
CA SER A 94 -9.84 9.68 -7.37
C SER A 94 -10.98 9.59 -8.39
N ASN A 95 -11.81 10.63 -8.49
CA ASN A 95 -12.89 10.70 -9.45
C ASN A 95 -12.36 10.79 -10.89
N GLY A 96 -11.31 11.59 -11.10
CA GLY A 96 -10.62 11.70 -12.39
C GLY A 96 -9.98 10.37 -12.83
N ALA A 97 -9.40 9.61 -11.91
CA ALA A 97 -8.90 8.26 -12.20
C ALA A 97 -10.03 7.31 -12.63
N GLY A 98 -11.21 7.39 -11.99
CA GLY A 98 -12.40 6.62 -12.38
C GLY A 98 -12.89 6.98 -13.79
N VAL A 99 -12.99 8.27 -14.10
CA VAL A 99 -13.35 8.73 -15.46
C VAL A 99 -12.33 8.27 -16.49
N GLY A 100 -11.03 8.39 -16.20
CA GLY A 100 -9.95 7.93 -17.08
C GLY A 100 -10.00 6.43 -17.33
N LEU A 101 -10.29 5.63 -16.30
CA LEU A 101 -10.47 4.18 -16.42
C LEU A 101 -11.66 3.84 -17.33
N ILE A 102 -12.82 4.47 -17.12
CA ILE A 102 -14.01 4.25 -17.95
C ILE A 102 -13.74 4.68 -19.40
N ALA A 103 -13.13 5.84 -19.60
CA ALA A 103 -12.80 6.35 -20.92
C ALA A 103 -11.83 5.41 -21.66
N ALA A 104 -10.79 4.92 -20.98
CA ALA A 104 -9.84 3.97 -21.57
C ALA A 104 -10.53 2.65 -21.97
N VAL A 105 -11.42 2.12 -21.13
CA VAL A 105 -12.16 0.87 -21.43
C VAL A 105 -13.13 1.06 -22.60
N MET A 106 -13.87 2.15 -22.64
CA MET A 106 -14.86 2.43 -23.69
C MET A 106 -14.19 2.76 -25.03
N LEU A 107 -13.18 3.63 -25.03
CA LEU A 107 -12.47 4.03 -26.25
C LEU A 107 -11.51 2.95 -26.76
N GLY A 108 -10.98 2.10 -25.86
CA GLY A 108 -10.19 0.92 -26.21
C GLY A 108 -11.00 -0.27 -26.76
N GLY A 109 -12.30 -0.09 -27.00
CA GLY A 109 -13.16 -1.11 -27.60
C GLY A 109 -13.56 -2.25 -26.67
N GLY A 110 -13.51 -2.06 -25.35
CA GLY A 110 -13.83 -3.11 -24.37
C GLY A 110 -12.80 -4.24 -24.31
N ALA A 111 -11.66 -4.10 -24.99
CA ALA A 111 -10.58 -5.07 -25.01
C ALA A 111 -9.75 -5.00 -23.71
N LEU A 112 -10.33 -5.50 -22.62
CA LEU A 112 -9.57 -6.28 -21.64
C LEU A 112 -9.51 -7.74 -22.11
N SER A 113 -9.43 -7.97 -23.43
CA SER A 113 -9.15 -9.30 -23.96
C SER A 113 -7.69 -9.61 -23.65
N PRO A 114 -7.39 -10.70 -22.91
CA PRO A 114 -6.03 -11.18 -22.87
C PRO A 114 -5.66 -11.52 -24.32
N LEU A 115 -4.59 -10.91 -24.82
CA LEU A 115 -3.92 -11.33 -26.05
C LEU A 115 -3.53 -12.82 -25.90
N GLY A 116 -4.44 -13.72 -26.27
CA GLY A 116 -4.24 -15.15 -26.04
C GLY A 116 -5.48 -16.03 -26.15
N ARG A 117 -6.21 -15.95 -27.27
CA ARG A 117 -6.64 -17.13 -28.04
C ARG A 117 -6.65 -16.77 -29.52
#